data_AF-W6TVY4-F1
#
_entry.id   AF-W6TVY4-F1
#
_cell.length_a   1.000
_cell.length_b   1.000
_cell.length_c   1.000
_cell.angle_alpha   90.00
_cell.angle_beta   90.00
_cell.angle_gamma   90.00
#
_symmetry.space_group_name_H-M   'P 1'
#
loop_
_entity.id
_entity.type
_entity.pdbx_description
1 polymer ?
#
loop_
_entity_poly.entity_id
_entity_poly.type
_entity_poly.pdbx_seq_one_letter_code
_entity_poly.pdbx_strand_id
1 'polypeptide(L)'
;MLLVAEGKICTTILKLYNEDAIVVEPAGALSVAVLDACKDKIKGKAVVCVVSGGNNDIERMQEIKEKSLLYEGLKHYFIVRFPQRPGALKLFVNNVLGPHDDITRFEFIKKTNKENGPALVGIELTDRTDYDALVQRMKEFKFEIIELNNDKTLFEYLV
;
A
#
# COMPACT_ATOMS: atom_id res chain seq x y z
N MET A 1 25.32 -5.69 -12.72
CA MET A 1 23.85 -5.82 -12.91
C MET A 1 23.18 -5.27 -11.67
N LEU A 2 22.18 -4.40 -11.81
CA LEU A 2 21.40 -3.85 -10.69
C LEU A 2 19.99 -4.42 -10.76
N LEU A 3 19.41 -4.76 -9.61
CA LEU A 3 18.04 -5.25 -9.49
C LEU A 3 17.17 -4.15 -8.89
N VAL A 4 15.89 -4.13 -9.27
CA VAL A 4 14.90 -3.16 -8.78
C VAL A 4 13.73 -3.95 -8.20
N ALA A 5 13.26 -3.54 -7.02
CA ALA A 5 12.07 -4.13 -6.42
C ALA A 5 10.82 -3.83 -7.26
N GLU A 6 9.89 -4.78 -7.39
CA GLU A 6 8.66 -4.60 -8.18
C GLU A 6 7.88 -3.35 -7.77
N GLY A 7 7.67 -3.15 -6.47
CA GLY A 7 6.98 -1.97 -5.96
C GLY A 7 7.66 -0.64 -6.35
N LYS A 8 8.99 -0.59 -6.39
CA LYS A 8 9.74 0.58 -6.86
C LYS A 8 9.50 0.87 -8.34
N ILE A 9 9.35 -0.18 -9.15
CA ILE A 9 8.97 -0.04 -10.57
C ILE A 9 7.57 0.58 -10.63
N CYS A 10 6.61 0.06 -9.86
CA CYS A 10 5.25 0.62 -9.79
C CYS A 10 5.25 2.09 -9.39
N THR A 11 5.98 2.48 -8.35
CA THR A 11 6.14 3.88 -7.95
C THR A 11 6.72 4.73 -9.07
N THR A 12 7.71 4.21 -9.80
CA THR A 12 8.35 4.93 -10.91
C THR A 12 7.38 5.13 -12.08
N ILE A 13 6.56 4.13 -12.41
CA ILE A 13 5.50 4.25 -13.44
C ILE A 13 4.54 5.40 -13.07
N LEU A 14 4.08 5.43 -11.81
CA LEU A 14 3.17 6.49 -11.34
C LEU A 14 3.82 7.88 -11.42
N LYS A 15 5.11 8.00 -11.05
CA LYS A 15 5.84 9.26 -11.12
C LYS A 15 5.97 9.75 -12.56
N LEU A 16 6.43 8.90 -13.47
CA LEU A 16 6.54 9.24 -14.89
C LEU A 16 5.19 9.66 -15.50
N TYR A 17 4.11 9.00 -15.08
CA TYR A 17 2.76 9.39 -15.50
C TYR A 17 2.33 10.75 -14.93
N ASN A 18 2.48 10.96 -13.62
CA ASN A 18 1.96 12.14 -12.93
C ASN A 18 2.81 13.42 -13.16
N GLU A 19 4.13 13.27 -13.27
CA GLU A 19 5.07 14.38 -13.37
C GLU A 19 5.39 14.72 -14.82
N ASP A 20 5.55 13.71 -15.68
CA ASP A 20 6.03 13.87 -17.06
C ASP A 20 4.99 13.52 -18.14
N ALA A 21 3.80 13.03 -17.76
CA ALA A 21 2.78 12.49 -18.68
C ALA A 21 3.30 11.35 -19.57
N ILE A 22 4.31 10.60 -19.10
CA ILE A 22 4.90 9.47 -19.83
C ILE A 22 4.21 8.19 -19.38
N VAL A 23 3.52 7.52 -20.32
CA VAL A 23 2.92 6.20 -20.11
C VAL A 23 3.97 5.13 -20.42
N VAL A 24 4.33 4.33 -19.41
CA VAL A 24 5.33 3.26 -19.54
C VAL A 24 4.79 1.93 -19.01
N GLU A 25 5.24 0.83 -19.60
CA GLU A 25 5.08 -0.50 -19.02
C GLU A 25 6.21 -0.79 -18.00
N PRO A 26 6.12 -1.87 -17.19
CA PRO A 26 7.16 -2.18 -16.20
C PRO A 26 8.59 -2.22 -16.75
N ALA A 27 8.81 -2.82 -17.93
CA ALA A 27 10.13 -2.86 -18.56
C ALA A 27 10.63 -1.46 -18.94
N GLY A 28 9.74 -0.58 -19.42
CA GLY A 28 10.05 0.79 -19.80
C GLY A 28 10.46 1.68 -18.62
N ALA A 29 9.97 1.38 -17.41
CA ALA A 29 10.33 2.12 -16.19
C ALA A 29 11.67 1.70 -15.56
N LEU A 30 12.23 0.53 -15.91
CA LEU A 30 13.40 -0.05 -15.22
C LEU A 30 14.63 0.87 -15.20
N SER A 31 14.92 1.52 -16.33
CA SER A 31 16.10 2.38 -16.47
C SER A 31 16.01 3.63 -15.59
N VAL A 32 14.81 4.15 -15.38
CA VAL A 32 14.53 5.30 -14.51
C VAL A 32 14.52 4.86 -13.04
N ALA A 33 13.86 3.73 -12.73
CA ALA A 33 13.67 3.24 -11.37
C ALA A 33 14.98 2.92 -10.63
N VAL A 34 16.04 2.57 -11.39
CA VAL A 34 17.34 2.21 -10.83
C VAL A 34 18.24 3.41 -10.52
N LEU A 35 17.88 4.62 -10.95
CA LEU A 35 18.73 5.81 -10.79
C LEU A 35 19.09 6.08 -9.32
N ASP A 36 18.15 5.86 -8.39
CA ASP A 36 18.39 6.03 -6.95
C ASP A 36 19.51 5.11 -6.44
N ALA A 37 19.61 3.90 -6.98
CA ALA A 37 20.62 2.92 -6.60
C ALA A 37 22.02 3.24 -7.17
N CYS A 38 22.12 4.14 -8.15
CA CYS A 38 23.40 4.56 -8.74
C CYS A 38 23.69 6.06 -8.63
N LYS A 39 22.88 6.81 -7.86
CA LYS A 39 22.94 8.27 -7.71
C LYS A 39 24.35 8.82 -7.49
N ASP A 40 25.15 8.18 -6.63
CA ASP A 40 26.50 8.64 -6.29
C ASP A 40 27.49 8.47 -7.45
N LYS A 41 27.23 7.52 -8.35
CA LYS A 41 28.06 7.25 -9.53
C LYS A 41 27.74 8.15 -10.72
N ILE A 42 26.54 8.73 -10.74
CA ILE A 42 26.03 9.56 -11.84
C ILE A 42 26.01 11.05 -11.52
N LYS A 43 26.36 11.45 -10.30
CA LYS A 43 26.45 12.86 -9.89
C LYS A 43 27.35 13.65 -10.84
N GLY A 44 26.82 14.76 -11.38
CA GLY A 44 27.53 15.65 -12.30
C GLY A 44 27.70 15.12 -13.73
N LYS A 45 27.05 13.99 -14.08
CA LYS A 45 27.08 13.41 -15.43
C LYS A 45 25.76 13.65 -16.15
N ALA A 46 25.81 13.77 -17.47
CA ALA A 46 24.63 13.63 -18.31
C ALA A 46 24.24 12.15 -18.38
N VAL A 47 23.00 11.82 -18.01
CA VAL A 47 22.47 10.46 -17.99
C VAL A 47 21.31 10.38 -18.97
N VAL A 48 21.31 9.35 -19.81
CA VAL A 48 20.20 9.05 -20.73
C VAL A 48 19.56 7.74 -20.30
N CYS A 49 18.27 7.77 -20.00
CA CYS A 49 17.48 6.58 -19.70
C CYS A 49 16.74 6.11 -20.96
N VAL A 50 16.80 4.81 -21.23
CA VAL A 50 16.03 4.21 -22.31
C VAL A 50 14.68 3.76 -21.76
N VAL A 51 13.60 4.39 -22.22
CA VAL A 51 12.23 3.94 -21.98
C VAL A 51 11.87 2.96 -23.10
N SER A 52 11.97 1.66 -22.82
CA SER A 52 11.89 0.62 -23.85
C SER A 52 10.48 0.32 -24.36
N GLY A 53 9.43 0.70 -23.64
CA GLY A 53 8.05 0.37 -23.99
C GLY A 53 7.01 1.10 -23.15
N GLY A 54 5.82 1.27 -23.74
CA GLY A 54 4.70 2.04 -23.15
C GLY A 54 3.33 1.39 -23.34
N ASN A 55 3.28 0.08 -23.62
CA ASN A 55 2.03 -0.65 -23.79
C ASN A 55 1.38 -0.96 -22.43
N ASN A 56 1.03 0.09 -21.69
CA ASN A 56 0.39 -0.01 -20.40
C ASN A 56 -1.11 0.25 -20.52
N ASP A 57 -1.90 -0.66 -19.97
CA ASP A 57 -3.36 -0.54 -19.93
C ASP A 57 -3.77 0.33 -18.72
N ILE A 58 -4.77 1.19 -18.92
CA ILE A 58 -5.32 2.03 -17.85
C ILE A 58 -5.93 1.19 -16.73
N GLU A 59 -6.47 0.01 -17.04
CA GLU A 59 -7.03 -0.90 -16.05
C GLU A 59 -5.95 -1.42 -15.07
N ARG A 60 -4.71 -1.56 -15.55
CA ARG A 60 -3.56 -2.00 -14.73
C ARG A 60 -3.05 -0.93 -13.77
N MET A 61 -3.44 0.34 -13.97
CA MET A 61 -2.97 1.44 -13.11
C MET A 61 -3.48 1.31 -11.68
N GLN A 62 -4.64 0.67 -11.45
CA GLN A 62 -5.14 0.41 -10.10
C GLN A 62 -4.24 -0.56 -9.34
N GLU A 63 -3.87 -1.68 -9.97
CA GLU A 63 -2.94 -2.67 -9.41
C GLU A 63 -1.55 -2.06 -9.17
N ILE A 64 -1.05 -1.27 -10.14
CA ILE A 64 0.22 -0.54 -10.02
C ILE A 64 0.17 0.44 -8.83
N LYS A 65 -0.92 1.18 -8.66
CA LYS A 65 -1.11 2.09 -7.53
C LYS A 65 -1.06 1.33 -6.20
N GLU A 66 -1.78 0.22 -6.11
CA GLU A 66 -1.79 -0.63 -4.92
C GLU A 66 -0.40 -1.15 -4.57
N LYS A 67 0.32 -1.75 -5.53
CA LYS A 67 1.69 -2.24 -5.33
C LYS A 67 2.66 -1.13 -4.93
N SER A 68 2.50 0.06 -5.50
CA SER A 68 3.29 1.22 -5.10
C SER A 68 3.01 1.63 -3.65
N LEU A 69 1.74 1.73 -3.25
CA LEU A 69 1.39 2.13 -1.88
C LEU A 69 1.85 1.11 -0.84
N LEU A 70 1.76 -0.18 -1.14
CA LEU A 70 2.30 -1.25 -0.29
C LEU A 70 3.82 -1.12 -0.14
N TYR A 71 4.53 -0.85 -1.23
CA TYR A 71 5.99 -0.70 -1.24
C TYR A 71 6.47 0.54 -0.49
N GLU A 72 5.77 1.66 -0.64
CA GLU A 72 6.07 2.92 0.07
C GLU A 72 5.67 2.87 1.56
N GLY A 73 4.99 1.81 2.00
CA GLY A 73 4.53 1.64 3.38
C GLY A 73 3.32 2.52 3.72
N LEU A 74 2.52 2.88 2.72
CA LEU A 74 1.35 3.73 2.88
C LEU A 74 0.05 2.93 2.95
N LYS A 75 -0.04 1.73 2.35
CA LYS A 75 -1.26 0.90 2.41
C LYS A 75 -1.04 -0.34 3.27
N HIS A 76 -1.96 -0.60 4.18
CA HIS A 76 -1.88 -1.66 5.18
C HIS A 76 -3.20 -2.40 5.31
N TYR A 77 -3.13 -3.73 5.40
CA TYR A 77 -4.28 -4.60 5.53
C TYR A 77 -4.25 -5.34 6.85
N PHE A 78 -5.39 -5.35 7.51
CA PHE A 78 -5.58 -5.96 8.82
C PHE A 78 -6.83 -6.84 8.82
N ILE A 79 -6.75 -7.95 9.54
CA ILE A 79 -7.95 -8.58 10.07
C ILE A 79 -8.22 -8.01 11.45
N VAL A 80 -9.34 -7.30 11.61
CA VAL A 80 -9.74 -6.65 12.86
C VAL A 80 -10.96 -7.38 13.44
N ARG A 81 -10.85 -7.82 14.70
CA ARG A 81 -12.01 -8.33 15.45
C ARG A 81 -12.63 -7.20 16.25
N PHE A 82 -13.76 -6.71 15.76
CA PHE A 82 -14.50 -5.66 16.45
C PHE A 82 -15.24 -6.23 17.68
N PRO A 83 -15.18 -5.56 18.84
CA PRO A 83 -15.93 -6.00 20.02
C PRO A 83 -17.44 -5.95 19.75
N GLN A 84 -18.19 -6.91 20.32
CA GLN A 84 -19.65 -7.03 20.15
C GLN A 84 -20.43 -6.01 20.99
N ARG A 85 -20.18 -4.72 20.75
CA ARG A 85 -20.90 -3.62 21.37
C ARG A 85 -21.23 -2.53 20.35
N PRO A 86 -22.40 -1.87 20.44
CA PRO A 86 -22.72 -0.74 19.59
C PRO A 86 -21.62 0.33 19.63
N GLY A 87 -21.29 0.90 18.47
CA GLY A 87 -20.30 1.97 18.36
C GLY A 87 -18.84 1.53 18.24
N ALA A 88 -18.53 0.23 18.16
CA ALA A 88 -17.15 -0.24 17.99
C ALA A 88 -16.47 0.31 16.72
N LEU A 89 -17.16 0.33 15.58
CA LEU A 89 -16.65 0.93 14.35
C LEU A 89 -16.49 2.45 14.49
N LYS A 90 -17.44 3.12 15.16
CA LYS A 90 -17.35 4.57 15.41
C LYS A 90 -16.13 4.92 16.28
N LEU A 91 -15.86 4.12 17.32
CA LEU A 91 -14.66 4.25 18.15
C LEU A 91 -13.40 4.07 17.31
N PHE A 92 -13.36 3.05 16.44
CA PHE A 92 -12.22 2.81 15.57
C PHE A 92 -11.94 4.01 14.65
N VAL A 93 -12.96 4.50 13.95
CA VAL A 93 -12.82 5.66 13.05
C VAL A 93 -12.41 6.92 13.80
N ASN A 94 -12.97 7.18 14.99
CA ASN A 94 -12.74 8.44 15.70
C ASN A 94 -11.48 8.46 16.57
N ASN A 95 -11.00 7.30 17.02
CA ASN A 95 -9.96 7.21 18.04
C ASN A 95 -8.76 6.33 17.65
N VAL A 96 -8.91 5.46 16.65
CA VAL A 96 -7.81 4.59 16.18
C VAL A 96 -7.20 5.12 14.89
N LEU A 97 -8.00 5.55 13.92
CA LEU A 97 -7.46 6.18 12.72
C LEU A 97 -6.77 7.51 13.06
N GLY A 98 -5.69 7.80 12.37
CA GLY A 98 -5.10 9.13 12.33
C GLY A 98 -6.02 10.13 11.62
N PRO A 99 -5.80 11.44 11.80
CA PRO A 99 -6.65 12.49 11.25
C PRO A 99 -6.68 12.52 9.71
N HIS A 100 -5.73 11.86 9.07
CA HIS A 100 -5.56 11.81 7.61
C HIS A 100 -5.51 10.38 7.07
N ASP A 101 -5.81 9.38 7.90
CA ASP A 101 -5.84 7.99 7.48
C ASP A 101 -7.21 7.70 6.84
N ASP A 102 -7.22 6.92 5.76
CA ASP A 102 -8.44 6.53 5.07
C ASP A 102 -8.67 5.01 5.13
N ILE A 103 -9.93 4.60 5.26
CA ILE A 103 -10.32 3.19 5.13
C ILE A 103 -10.61 2.92 3.66
N THR A 104 -9.67 2.25 2.98
CA THR A 104 -9.77 1.93 1.55
C THR A 104 -10.47 0.59 1.27
N ARG A 105 -10.57 -0.28 2.28
CA ARG A 105 -11.34 -1.54 2.19
C ARG A 105 -11.95 -1.86 3.55
N PHE A 106 -13.23 -2.24 3.55
CA PHE A 106 -13.90 -2.73 4.75
C PHE A 106 -14.86 -3.86 4.38
N GLU A 107 -14.44 -5.10 4.67
CA GLU A 107 -15.22 -6.29 4.35
C GLU A 107 -15.50 -7.08 5.63
N PHE A 108 -16.79 -7.32 5.89
CA PHE A 108 -17.22 -8.02 7.07
C PHE A 108 -17.63 -9.46 6.75
N ILE A 109 -16.94 -10.44 7.35
CA ILE A 109 -17.25 -11.85 7.10
C ILE A 109 -18.27 -12.33 8.14
N LYS A 110 -19.54 -12.43 7.73
CA LYS A 110 -20.60 -12.97 8.59
C LYS A 110 -20.59 -14.51 8.52
N LYS A 111 -20.05 -15.18 9.56
CA LYS A 111 -20.03 -16.65 9.64
C LYS A 111 -21.36 -17.27 10.06
N THR A 112 -22.11 -16.66 10.98
CA THR A 112 -23.43 -17.13 11.42
C THR A 112 -24.32 -15.96 11.85
N ASN A 113 -25.62 -16.23 12.13
CA ASN A 113 -26.56 -15.21 12.64
C ASN A 113 -26.26 -14.73 14.08
N LYS A 114 -25.35 -15.38 14.81
CA LYS A 114 -25.06 -15.06 16.23
C LYS A 114 -23.62 -14.59 16.49
N GLU A 115 -22.71 -14.76 15.53
CA GLU A 115 -21.34 -14.31 15.67
C GLU A 115 -20.95 -13.36 14.56
N ASN A 116 -20.56 -12.15 14.97
CA ASN A 116 -19.91 -11.21 14.10
C ASN A 116 -18.46 -11.65 13.89
N GLY A 117 -18.12 -12.02 12.64
CA GLY A 117 -16.79 -12.48 12.29
C GLY A 117 -15.77 -11.34 12.17
N PRO A 118 -14.50 -11.67 11.93
CA PRO A 118 -13.48 -10.67 11.65
C PRO A 118 -13.86 -9.79 10.45
N ALA A 119 -13.39 -8.55 10.47
CA ALA A 119 -13.43 -7.66 9.33
C ALA A 119 -12.04 -7.54 8.68
N LEU A 120 -11.97 -7.61 7.36
CA LEU A 120 -10.81 -7.19 6.59
C LEU A 120 -10.87 -5.67 6.43
N VAL A 121 -9.84 -5.00 6.92
CA VAL A 121 -9.72 -3.54 6.92
C VAL A 121 -8.44 -3.16 6.18
N GLY A 122 -8.58 -2.46 5.06
CA GLY A 122 -7.50 -1.79 4.36
C GLY A 122 -7.43 -0.33 4.78
N ILE A 123 -6.25 0.12 5.21
CA ILE A 123 -6.00 1.49 5.67
C ILE A 123 -4.90 2.08 4.80
N GLU A 124 -5.14 3.28 4.28
CA GLU A 124 -4.14 4.10 3.59
C GLU A 124 -3.71 5.24 4.53
N LEU A 125 -2.41 5.30 4.81
CA LEU A 125 -1.75 6.34 5.58
C LEU A 125 -1.28 7.46 4.66
N THR A 126 -1.26 8.68 5.20
CA THR A 126 -0.61 9.81 4.51
C THR A 126 0.91 9.78 4.70
N ASP A 127 1.41 9.37 5.86
CA ASP A 127 2.83 9.19 6.16
C ASP A 127 3.11 7.76 6.64
N ARG A 128 4.13 7.11 6.07
CA ARG A 128 4.60 5.80 6.50
C ARG A 128 5.04 5.76 7.96
N THR A 129 5.43 6.89 8.55
CA THR A 129 5.83 6.96 9.97
C THR A 129 4.65 6.82 10.93
N ASP A 130 3.41 6.99 10.46
CA ASP A 130 2.22 6.91 11.31
C ASP A 130 1.79 5.46 11.63
N TYR A 131 2.38 4.48 10.94
CA TYR A 131 2.07 3.06 11.09
C TYR A 131 2.16 2.58 12.55
N ASP A 132 3.27 2.87 13.21
CA ASP A 132 3.50 2.40 14.59
C ASP A 132 2.48 3.02 15.55
N ALA A 133 2.13 4.29 15.33
CA ALA A 133 1.13 4.99 16.12
C ALA A 133 -0.28 4.42 15.90
N LEU A 134 -0.64 4.06 14.67
CA LEU A 134 -1.89 3.38 14.33
C LEU A 134 -2.02 2.04 15.06
N VAL A 135 -1.00 1.19 14.95
CA VAL A 135 -0.96 -0.13 15.60
C VAL A 135 -1.01 0.01 17.13
N GLN A 136 -0.33 1.02 17.67
CA GLN A 136 -0.35 1.29 19.11
C GLN A 136 -1.76 1.69 19.58
N ARG A 137 -2.47 2.57 18.85
CA ARG A 137 -3.86 2.92 19.18
C ARG A 137 -4.80 1.72 19.07
N MET A 138 -4.63 0.85 18.08
CA MET A 138 -5.40 -0.41 17.98
C MET A 138 -5.25 -1.25 19.26
N LYS A 139 -4.02 -1.39 19.78
CA LYS A 139 -3.73 -2.12 21.02
C LYS A 139 -4.34 -1.44 22.25
N GLU A 140 -4.21 -0.11 22.37
CA GLU A 140 -4.74 0.67 23.49
C GLU A 140 -6.26 0.57 23.61
N PHE A 141 -6.97 0.63 22.48
CA PHE A 141 -8.43 0.46 22.41
C PHE A 141 -8.88 -1.01 22.42
N LYS A 142 -7.95 -1.96 22.60
CA LYS A 142 -8.18 -3.40 22.73
C LYS A 142 -8.82 -4.03 21.48
N PHE A 143 -8.45 -3.54 20.30
CA PHE A 143 -8.77 -4.23 19.05
C PHE A 143 -7.77 -5.37 18.84
N GLU A 144 -8.29 -6.59 18.67
CA GLU A 144 -7.47 -7.72 18.24
C GLU A 144 -7.26 -7.63 16.73
N ILE A 145 -5.99 -7.59 16.32
CA ILE A 145 -5.59 -7.42 14.93
C ILE A 145 -4.66 -8.54 14.47
N ILE A 146 -4.72 -8.87 13.18
CA ILE A 146 -3.70 -9.63 12.46
C ILE A 146 -3.23 -8.76 11.30
N GLU A 147 -1.95 -8.45 11.27
CA GLU A 147 -1.31 -7.71 10.18
C GLU A 147 -1.13 -8.65 8.97
N LEU A 148 -1.78 -8.34 7.84
CA LEU A 148 -1.72 -9.18 6.65
C LEU A 148 -0.48 -8.91 5.80
N ASN A 149 0.02 -7.68 5.79
CA ASN A 149 1.19 -7.29 4.97
C ASN A 149 2.45 -8.13 5.27
N ASN A 150 2.56 -8.69 6.49
CA ASN A 150 3.71 -9.47 6.93
C ASN A 150 3.58 -10.98 6.63
N ASP A 151 2.39 -11.44 6.20
CA ASP A 151 2.13 -12.84 5.85
C ASP A 151 1.71 -12.92 4.38
N LYS A 152 2.67 -13.26 3.53
CA LYS A 152 2.47 -13.34 2.08
C LYS A 152 1.34 -14.30 1.70
N THR A 153 1.21 -15.43 2.40
CA THR A 153 0.21 -16.44 2.07
C THR A 153 -1.20 -15.97 2.44
N LEU A 154 -1.36 -15.36 3.61
CA LEU A 154 -2.66 -14.78 3.99
C LEU A 154 -3.02 -13.58 3.12
N PHE A 155 -2.03 -12.76 2.75
CA PHE A 155 -2.23 -11.62 1.87
C PHE A 155 -2.76 -12.07 0.51
N GLU A 156 -2.07 -12.99 -0.18
CA GLU A 156 -2.48 -13.52 -1.50
C GLU A 156 -3.86 -14.19 -1.48
N TYR A 157 -4.29 -14.73 -0.32
CA TYR A 157 -5.59 -15.39 -0.20
C TYR A 157 -6.75 -14.43 0.07
N LEU A 158 -6.50 -13.31 0.76
CA LEU A 158 -7.54 -12.42 1.27
C LEU A 158 -7.62 -11.07 0.55
N VAL A 159 -6.51 -10.60 0.00
CA VAL A 159 -6.38 -9.27 -0.61
C VAL A 159 -6.40 -9.41 -2.11
#